data_AF-A0A7S3WXH1-F1
#
_entry.id   AF-A0A7S3WXH1-F1
#
_cell.length_a   1.000
_cell.length_b   1.000
_cell.length_c   1.000
_cell.angle_alpha   90.00
_cell.angle_beta   90.00
_cell.angle_gamma   90.00
#
_symmetry.space_group_name_H-M   'P 1'
#
loop_
_entity.id
_entity.type
_entity.pdbx_description
1 polymer ?
#
loop_
_entity_poly.entity_id
_entity_poly.type
_entity_poly.pdbx_seq_one_letter_code
_entity_poly.pdbx_strand_id
1 'polypeptide(L)'
;NSRAGARRVGERDGLWPFEGPAMPAPPPMDPGPSRAESSEAGLGESSKVATSKMITSDHDSFELIFMMLMGIRTAVGKFASKELPAEMGPAEFNQNWEGDFLASGTPETPAHSHSDYRFKEYSPLIFRQLRERFGISSQDYMLSLTSEYVLVEMFTNSKSGSFFFYSADYRFVLKTCTKREAAFLMSALPPYHQHLMSHRFTLLCRFFGLHRVQQRSGKVVYFVVMGNIFPIDKPVHERFDLKGSTRNRFTTDTERADPNVGTSTAAAVLRVSRASLHGSTV
;
A
#
# COMPACT_ATOMS: atom_id res chain seq x y z
N ASN A 1 -55.70 35.01 -6.72
CA ASN A 1 -55.51 35.74 -5.46
C ASN A 1 -55.58 34.74 -4.30
N SER A 2 -54.61 34.77 -3.38
CA SER A 2 -54.54 34.12 -2.04
C SER A 2 -54.65 32.59 -1.94
N ARG A 3 -53.55 31.87 -1.64
CA ARG A 3 -52.98 31.47 -0.31
C ARG A 3 -53.52 30.11 0.17
N ALA A 4 -52.74 29.03 0.25
CA ALA A 4 -51.59 28.71 1.13
C ALA A 4 -52.02 27.78 2.29
N GLY A 5 -51.30 26.68 2.50
CA GLY A 5 -51.48 25.84 3.68
C GLY A 5 -50.80 24.46 3.64
N ALA A 6 -49.48 24.40 3.52
CA ALA A 6 -48.72 23.20 3.95
C ALA A 6 -47.60 23.63 4.90
N ARG A 7 -47.70 23.14 6.15
CA ARG A 7 -46.75 23.37 7.25
C ARG A 7 -45.50 22.51 7.09
N ARG A 8 -44.38 23.07 7.52
CA ARG A 8 -43.02 22.50 7.66
C ARG A 8 -42.92 21.48 8.78
N VAL A 9 -41.96 20.56 8.66
CA VAL A 9 -40.80 20.28 9.55
C VAL A 9 -39.80 19.51 8.65
N GLY A 10 -38.47 19.68 8.58
CA GLY A 10 -37.41 20.43 9.24
C GLY A 10 -36.09 19.69 8.91
N GLU A 11 -34.96 20.39 8.72
CA GLU A 11 -33.58 19.99 9.14
C GLU A 11 -32.43 20.69 8.37
N ARG A 12 -31.57 21.35 9.18
CA ARG A 12 -30.09 21.40 9.19
C ARG A 12 -29.30 22.17 8.12
N ASP A 13 -28.91 23.38 8.52
CA ASP A 13 -27.54 23.90 8.72
C ASP A 13 -26.34 23.34 7.92
N GLY A 14 -25.62 24.26 7.27
CA GLY A 14 -24.14 24.25 7.25
C GLY A 14 -23.43 24.00 5.92
N LEU A 15 -23.72 24.77 4.86
CA LEU A 15 -22.91 24.79 3.64
C LEU A 15 -21.77 25.82 3.75
N TRP A 16 -20.53 25.37 3.65
CA TRP A 16 -19.35 26.20 3.40
C TRP A 16 -19.12 26.31 1.89
N PRO A 17 -19.22 27.48 1.25
CA PRO A 17 -18.91 27.61 -0.17
C PRO A 17 -17.42 27.94 -0.30
N PHE A 18 -16.62 26.97 -0.74
CA PHE A 18 -15.27 27.25 -1.26
C PHE A 18 -15.22 26.74 -2.70
N GLU A 19 -15.56 27.60 -3.65
CA GLU A 19 -15.21 27.41 -5.06
C GLU A 19 -13.75 27.83 -5.23
N GLY A 20 -12.83 26.89 -5.00
CA GLY A 20 -11.45 27.02 -5.46
C GLY A 20 -11.35 26.73 -6.97
N PRO A 21 -10.35 27.27 -7.68
CA PRO A 21 -10.18 27.00 -9.10
C PRO A 21 -10.00 25.49 -9.36
N ALA A 22 -10.55 25.01 -10.48
CA ALA A 22 -10.41 23.63 -10.90
C ALA A 22 -8.93 23.25 -10.98
N MET A 23 -8.50 22.35 -10.10
CA MET A 23 -7.13 21.85 -10.07
C MET A 23 -6.88 20.95 -11.29
N PRO A 24 -5.73 21.06 -11.96
CA PRO A 24 -5.43 20.25 -13.13
C PRO A 24 -5.33 18.77 -12.77
N ALA A 25 -5.64 17.91 -13.76
CA ALA A 25 -5.58 16.46 -13.60
C ALA A 25 -4.16 16.00 -13.20
N PRO A 26 -4.02 15.01 -12.30
CA PRO A 26 -2.73 14.40 -12.03
C PRO A 26 -2.27 13.58 -13.24
N PRO A 27 -0.95 13.48 -13.48
CA PRO A 27 -0.41 12.76 -14.62
C PRO A 27 -0.75 11.26 -14.53
N PRO A 28 -0.87 10.57 -15.67
CA PRO A 28 -0.87 9.11 -15.70
C PRO A 28 0.39 8.57 -15.02
N MET A 29 0.30 7.39 -14.41
CA MET A 29 1.50 6.66 -13.99
C MET A 29 2.31 6.37 -15.25
N ASP A 30 3.49 6.96 -15.34
CA ASP A 30 4.36 6.89 -16.52
C ASP A 30 4.72 5.42 -16.80
N PRO A 31 4.53 4.91 -18.03
CA PRO A 31 5.16 3.65 -18.41
C PRO A 31 6.67 3.87 -18.35
N GLY A 32 7.31 3.31 -17.32
CA GLY A 32 8.75 3.44 -17.11
C GLY A 32 9.55 3.12 -18.39
N PRO A 33 10.75 3.69 -18.53
CA PRO A 33 11.46 3.71 -19.80
C PRO A 33 11.74 2.31 -20.34
N SER A 34 11.46 2.09 -21.63
CA SER A 34 11.97 0.96 -22.39
C SER A 34 13.50 1.03 -22.41
N ARG A 35 14.15 -0.06 -22.00
CA ARG A 35 15.60 -0.19 -21.87
C ARG A 35 16.31 0.14 -23.19
N ALA A 36 16.85 1.35 -23.31
CA ALA A 36 17.80 1.72 -24.35
C ALA A 36 19.22 1.45 -23.84
N GLU A 37 20.00 0.73 -24.63
CA GLU A 37 21.43 0.52 -24.42
C GLU A 37 22.21 1.80 -24.73
N SER A 38 23.06 2.26 -23.80
CA SER A 38 24.16 3.17 -24.13
C SER A 38 25.26 3.17 -23.06
N SER A 39 26.39 2.58 -23.43
CA SER A 39 27.80 2.96 -23.22
C SER A 39 28.27 3.62 -21.92
N GLU A 40 29.31 3.01 -21.35
CA GLU A 40 30.20 3.51 -20.31
C GLU A 40 30.80 4.90 -20.60
N ALA A 41 30.66 5.83 -19.65
CA ALA A 41 31.59 6.93 -19.43
C ALA A 41 31.55 7.31 -17.94
N GLY A 42 32.69 7.15 -17.27
CA GLY A 42 32.83 7.28 -15.81
C GLY A 42 32.71 8.72 -15.31
N LEU A 43 32.07 8.86 -14.15
CA LEU A 43 32.12 10.05 -13.29
C LEU A 43 31.93 9.64 -11.82
N GLY A 44 32.97 9.86 -11.01
CA GLY A 44 32.94 10.22 -9.59
C GLY A 44 32.28 9.27 -8.59
N GLU A 45 33.10 8.58 -7.80
CA GLU A 45 32.69 7.94 -6.54
C GLU A 45 32.15 8.97 -5.53
N SER A 46 30.85 9.22 -5.57
CA SER A 46 30.12 9.74 -4.41
C SER A 46 29.66 8.55 -3.58
N SER A 47 30.22 8.42 -2.38
CA SER A 47 29.85 7.44 -1.36
C SER A 47 28.32 7.37 -1.17
N LYS A 48 27.69 6.36 -1.77
CA LYS A 48 26.27 6.04 -1.57
C LYS A 48 26.18 5.24 -0.27
N VAL A 49 25.72 5.89 0.80
CA VAL A 49 25.33 5.22 2.04
C VAL A 49 24.21 4.23 1.72
N ALA A 50 24.43 2.93 1.95
CA ALA A 50 23.52 1.86 1.56
C ALA A 50 22.29 1.80 2.48
N THR A 51 21.22 2.52 2.11
CA THR A 51 19.92 2.56 2.82
C THR A 51 18.96 1.44 2.42
N SER A 52 19.48 0.39 1.77
CA SER A 52 18.70 -0.69 1.18
C SER A 52 19.59 -1.89 1.00
N LYS A 53 19.30 -3.00 1.70
CA LYS A 53 19.94 -4.28 1.41
C LYS A 53 19.00 -5.05 0.47
N MET A 54 19.49 -5.35 -0.73
CA MET A 54 18.81 -6.33 -1.57
C MET A 54 18.83 -7.66 -0.82
N ILE A 55 17.65 -8.22 -0.58
CA ILE A 55 17.57 -9.55 0.03
C ILE A 55 17.84 -10.57 -1.08
N THR A 56 19.03 -11.16 -1.01
CA THR A 56 19.44 -12.33 -1.80
C THR A 56 19.26 -13.62 -0.99
N SER A 57 19.58 -14.77 -1.58
CA SER A 57 19.43 -16.11 -0.99
C SER A 57 20.01 -16.29 0.41
N ASP A 58 20.96 -15.43 0.79
CA ASP A 58 21.76 -15.56 2.02
C ASP A 58 21.16 -14.76 3.20
N HIS A 59 19.92 -14.28 3.06
CA HIS A 59 19.23 -13.50 4.08
C HIS A 59 18.26 -14.37 4.91
N ASP A 60 18.20 -14.15 6.23
CA ASP A 60 17.31 -14.89 7.15
C ASP A 60 15.82 -14.81 6.76
N SER A 61 15.42 -13.73 6.08
CA SER A 61 14.04 -13.53 5.61
C SER A 61 13.80 -14.00 4.17
N PHE A 62 14.83 -14.49 3.47
CA PHE A 62 14.74 -14.86 2.04
C PHE A 62 13.69 -15.94 1.79
N GLU A 63 13.68 -17.01 2.59
CA GLU A 63 12.70 -18.09 2.45
C GLU A 63 11.26 -17.57 2.60
N LEU A 64 11.01 -16.71 3.59
CA LEU A 64 9.68 -16.12 3.78
C LEU A 64 9.28 -15.23 2.59
N ILE A 65 10.21 -14.41 2.07
CA ILE A 65 9.96 -13.55 0.91
C ILE A 65 9.65 -14.39 -0.32
N PHE A 66 10.45 -15.42 -0.58
CA PHE A 66 10.20 -16.36 -1.65
C PHE A 66 8.80 -16.97 -1.55
N MET A 67 8.40 -17.45 -0.37
CA MET A 67 7.06 -17.99 -0.11
C MET A 67 5.95 -16.94 -0.37
N MET A 68 6.14 -15.69 0.07
CA MET A 68 5.19 -14.61 -0.17
C MET A 68 5.03 -14.32 -1.67
N LEU A 69 6.13 -14.18 -2.40
CA LEU A 69 6.13 -13.80 -3.81
C LEU A 69 5.64 -14.92 -4.74
N MET A 70 6.05 -16.16 -4.49
CA MET A 70 5.57 -17.31 -5.26
C MET A 70 4.07 -17.55 -5.04
N GLY A 71 3.60 -17.36 -3.80
CA GLY A 71 2.18 -17.37 -3.48
C GLY A 71 1.39 -16.31 -4.24
N ILE A 72 1.85 -15.05 -4.22
CA ILE A 72 1.24 -13.95 -5.00
C ILE A 72 1.19 -14.29 -6.49
N ARG A 73 2.31 -14.71 -7.08
CA ARG A 73 2.40 -15.04 -8.51
C ARG A 73 1.35 -16.08 -8.90
N THR A 74 1.24 -17.15 -8.11
CA THR A 74 0.33 -18.27 -8.38
C THR A 74 -1.13 -17.85 -8.20
N ALA A 75 -1.44 -17.18 -7.08
CA ALA A 75 -2.80 -16.71 -6.78
C ALA A 75 -3.28 -15.70 -7.84
N VAL A 76 -2.49 -14.67 -8.12
CA VAL A 76 -2.85 -13.66 -9.12
C VAL A 76 -3.01 -14.28 -10.50
N GLY A 77 -2.11 -15.18 -10.90
CA GLY A 77 -2.24 -15.92 -12.16
C GLY A 77 -3.56 -16.69 -12.28
N LYS A 78 -4.00 -17.36 -11.20
CA LYS A 78 -5.26 -18.14 -11.16
C LYS A 78 -6.52 -17.28 -11.29
N PHE A 79 -6.47 -16.03 -10.85
CA PHE A 79 -7.61 -15.10 -10.89
C PHE A 79 -7.52 -14.04 -11.99
N ALA A 80 -6.42 -13.99 -12.75
CA ALA A 80 -6.22 -13.00 -13.82
C ALA A 80 -7.16 -13.19 -15.02
N SER A 81 -7.55 -14.43 -15.34
CA SER A 81 -8.43 -14.76 -16.47
C SER A 81 -9.90 -14.89 -16.08
N LYS A 82 -10.23 -14.88 -14.77
CA LYS A 82 -11.62 -14.99 -14.33
C LYS A 82 -12.40 -13.73 -14.71
N GLU A 83 -13.65 -13.87 -15.13
CA GLU A 83 -14.48 -12.70 -15.37
C GLU A 83 -14.82 -11.99 -14.06
N LEU A 84 -14.76 -10.67 -14.07
CA LEU A 84 -15.25 -9.85 -12.97
C LEU A 84 -16.77 -9.70 -13.12
N PRO A 85 -17.55 -10.00 -12.07
CA PRO A 85 -18.97 -9.71 -12.07
C PRO A 85 -19.23 -8.22 -12.31
N ALA A 86 -20.38 -7.89 -12.92
CA ALA A 86 -20.81 -6.50 -13.09
C ALA A 86 -20.94 -5.77 -11.74
N GLU A 87 -21.39 -6.48 -10.71
CA GLU A 87 -21.49 -6.00 -9.34
C GLU A 87 -20.82 -6.99 -8.38
N MET A 88 -19.99 -6.48 -7.47
CA MET A 88 -19.32 -7.31 -6.47
C MET A 88 -20.28 -7.58 -5.31
N GLY A 89 -20.68 -8.83 -5.14
CA GLY A 89 -21.59 -9.27 -4.09
C GLY A 89 -20.86 -9.86 -2.88
N PRO A 90 -21.61 -10.25 -1.83
CA PRO A 90 -21.04 -10.86 -0.62
C PRO A 90 -20.19 -12.12 -0.89
N ALA A 91 -20.46 -12.84 -1.98
CA ALA A 91 -19.68 -14.01 -2.36
C ALA A 91 -18.23 -13.65 -2.70
N GLU A 92 -18.00 -12.58 -3.46
CA GLU A 92 -16.68 -12.13 -3.87
C GLU A 92 -15.87 -11.59 -2.67
N PHE A 93 -16.53 -10.89 -1.74
CA PHE A 93 -15.89 -10.42 -0.51
C PHE A 93 -15.48 -11.57 0.41
N ASN A 94 -16.26 -12.65 0.47
CA ASN A 94 -15.96 -13.80 1.33
C ASN A 94 -15.13 -14.88 0.64
N GLN A 95 -14.94 -14.79 -0.68
CA GLN A 95 -14.14 -15.74 -1.45
C GLN A 95 -12.69 -15.68 -0.98
N ASN A 96 -12.12 -16.86 -0.74
CA ASN A 96 -10.69 -17.01 -0.50
C ASN A 96 -10.16 -18.12 -1.38
N TRP A 97 -8.86 -18.08 -1.66
CA TRP A 97 -8.15 -19.21 -2.25
C TRP A 97 -7.02 -19.64 -1.32
N GLU A 98 -6.84 -20.95 -1.18
CA GLU A 98 -5.73 -21.55 -0.45
C GLU A 98 -5.01 -22.55 -1.37
N GLY A 99 -3.68 -22.59 -1.27
CA GLY A 99 -2.85 -23.52 -2.02
C GLY A 99 -1.77 -24.11 -1.13
N ASP A 100 -1.56 -25.43 -1.25
CA ASP A 100 -0.46 -26.15 -0.64
C ASP A 100 0.74 -26.14 -1.58
N PHE A 101 1.80 -25.43 -1.20
CA PHE A 101 3.04 -25.33 -1.94
C PHE A 101 4.00 -26.38 -1.39
N LEU A 102 4.01 -27.53 -2.06
CA LEU A 102 4.92 -28.63 -1.77
C LEU A 102 6.20 -28.47 -2.59
N ALA A 103 7.34 -28.85 -2.02
CA ALA A 103 8.61 -28.85 -2.74
C ALA A 103 8.55 -29.67 -4.05
N SER A 104 7.79 -30.77 -4.04
CA SER A 104 7.51 -31.60 -5.23
C SER A 104 6.56 -30.97 -6.25
N GLY A 105 5.91 -29.87 -5.90
CA GLY A 105 4.82 -29.27 -6.66
C GLY A 105 3.49 -30.01 -6.51
N THR A 106 2.43 -29.38 -7.04
CA THR A 106 1.08 -29.93 -7.18
C THR A 106 0.50 -29.53 -8.54
N PRO A 107 -0.67 -30.04 -8.97
CA PRO A 107 -1.32 -29.54 -10.19
C PRO A 107 -1.69 -28.05 -10.14
N GLU A 108 -1.86 -27.47 -8.93
CA GLU A 108 -2.24 -26.06 -8.77
C GLU A 108 -1.07 -25.14 -8.42
N THR A 109 0.05 -25.68 -7.92
CA THR A 109 1.18 -24.91 -7.39
C THR A 109 2.50 -25.43 -7.93
N PRO A 110 3.43 -24.55 -8.34
CA PRO A 110 4.72 -24.97 -8.88
C PRO A 110 5.60 -25.68 -7.83
N ALA A 111 6.47 -26.57 -8.29
CA ALA A 111 7.55 -27.15 -7.48
C ALA A 111 8.60 -26.08 -7.10
N HIS A 112 9.29 -26.28 -5.98
CA HIS A 112 10.28 -25.33 -5.47
C HIS A 112 11.33 -25.98 -4.57
N SER A 113 12.43 -25.26 -4.31
CA SER A 113 13.56 -25.71 -3.48
C SER A 113 13.42 -25.43 -1.97
N HIS A 114 12.38 -24.72 -1.56
CA HIS A 114 12.15 -24.33 -0.16
C HIS A 114 11.22 -25.29 0.59
N SER A 115 11.10 -25.11 1.91
CA SER A 115 10.22 -25.92 2.76
C SER A 115 8.76 -25.81 2.32
N ASP A 116 8.00 -26.89 2.49
CA ASP A 116 6.56 -26.87 2.21
C ASP A 116 5.85 -25.79 3.04
N TYR A 117 4.85 -25.14 2.43
CA TYR A 117 4.06 -24.13 3.10
C TYR A 117 2.65 -24.04 2.50
N ARG A 118 1.74 -23.38 3.21
CA ARG A 118 0.41 -23.06 2.73
C ARG A 118 0.26 -21.57 2.52
N PHE A 119 -0.25 -21.18 1.36
CA PHE A 119 -0.57 -19.80 1.04
C PHE A 119 -2.08 -19.60 1.03
N LYS A 120 -2.52 -18.41 1.43
CA LYS A 120 -3.91 -17.97 1.29
C LYS A 120 -3.98 -16.56 0.72
N GLU A 121 -4.86 -16.42 -0.26
CA GLU A 121 -5.30 -15.15 -0.86
C GLU A 121 -6.71 -14.84 -0.36
N TYR A 122 -6.92 -13.65 0.20
CA TYR A 122 -8.23 -13.19 0.65
C TYR A 122 -8.89 -12.31 -0.41
N SER A 123 -10.18 -12.52 -0.69
CA SER A 123 -11.00 -11.72 -1.61
C SER A 123 -10.34 -11.39 -2.96
N PRO A 124 -9.83 -12.40 -3.69
CA PRO A 124 -8.97 -12.21 -4.86
C PRO A 124 -9.57 -11.29 -5.93
N LEU A 125 -10.86 -11.44 -6.24
CA LEU A 125 -11.54 -10.63 -7.24
C LEU A 125 -11.77 -9.18 -6.78
N ILE A 126 -11.97 -8.96 -5.48
CA ILE A 126 -12.08 -7.61 -4.90
C ILE A 126 -10.75 -6.87 -5.05
N PHE A 127 -9.65 -7.48 -4.64
CA PHE A 127 -8.32 -6.87 -4.77
C PHE A 127 -7.87 -6.75 -6.23
N ARG A 128 -8.31 -7.63 -7.13
CA ARG A 128 -8.15 -7.44 -8.58
C ARG A 128 -8.87 -6.17 -9.05
N GLN A 129 -10.15 -5.99 -8.72
CA GLN A 129 -10.89 -4.80 -9.14
C GLN A 129 -10.29 -3.51 -8.54
N LEU A 130 -9.79 -3.55 -7.30
CA LEU A 130 -9.06 -2.44 -6.71
C LEU A 130 -7.78 -2.12 -7.50
N ARG A 131 -7.00 -3.12 -7.91
CA ARG A 131 -5.81 -2.91 -8.76
C ARG A 131 -6.19 -2.27 -10.09
N GLU A 132 -7.19 -2.82 -10.79
CA GLU A 132 -7.66 -2.29 -12.08
C GLU A 132 -8.17 -0.84 -11.96
N ARG A 133 -8.88 -0.51 -10.88
CA ARG A 133 -9.34 0.86 -10.60
C ARG A 133 -8.19 1.89 -10.51
N PHE A 134 -7.02 1.46 -10.04
CA PHE A 134 -5.82 2.29 -9.95
C PHE A 134 -4.84 2.08 -11.11
N GLY A 135 -5.29 1.47 -12.22
CA GLY A 135 -4.50 1.31 -13.44
C GLY A 135 -3.37 0.29 -13.29
N ILE A 136 -3.54 -0.71 -12.43
CA ILE A 136 -2.56 -1.78 -12.22
C ILE A 136 -3.13 -3.05 -12.83
N SER A 137 -2.56 -3.50 -13.95
CA SER A 137 -2.91 -4.80 -14.51
C SER A 137 -2.36 -5.94 -13.64
N SER A 138 -2.96 -7.12 -13.75
CA SER A 138 -2.46 -8.30 -13.04
C SER A 138 -1.05 -8.69 -13.51
N GLN A 139 -0.72 -8.44 -14.78
CA GLN A 139 0.62 -8.65 -15.33
C GLN A 139 1.64 -7.68 -14.73
N ASP A 140 1.34 -6.37 -14.71
CA ASP A 140 2.22 -5.36 -14.12
C ASP A 140 2.45 -5.62 -12.63
N TYR A 141 1.40 -6.00 -11.92
CA TYR A 141 1.47 -6.35 -10.50
C TYR A 141 2.41 -7.53 -10.25
N MET A 142 2.30 -8.61 -11.05
CA MET A 142 3.19 -9.76 -10.93
C MET A 142 4.62 -9.43 -11.33
N LEU A 143 4.83 -8.66 -12.40
CA LEU A 143 6.17 -8.26 -12.84
C LEU A 143 6.87 -7.43 -11.75
N SER A 144 6.19 -6.42 -11.24
CA SER A 144 6.71 -5.53 -10.19
C SER A 144 7.08 -6.28 -8.90
N LEU A 145 6.23 -7.22 -8.46
CA LEU A 145 6.44 -7.92 -7.19
C LEU A 145 7.34 -9.15 -7.30
N THR A 146 7.33 -9.86 -8.43
CA THR A 146 7.82 -11.25 -8.47
C THR A 146 8.88 -11.52 -9.54
N SER A 147 9.21 -10.56 -10.42
CA SER A 147 10.11 -10.77 -11.56
C SER A 147 11.43 -11.43 -11.19
N GLU A 148 12.09 -10.94 -10.15
CA GLU A 148 13.41 -11.42 -9.71
C GLU A 148 13.36 -12.19 -8.38
N TYR A 149 12.18 -12.32 -7.77
CA TYR A 149 12.04 -12.79 -6.38
C TYR A 149 12.90 -12.00 -5.37
N VAL A 150 13.33 -10.80 -5.72
CA VAL A 150 14.10 -9.89 -4.89
C VAL A 150 13.16 -8.82 -4.33
N LEU A 151 13.22 -8.61 -3.03
CA LEU A 151 12.65 -7.42 -2.38
C LEU A 151 13.75 -6.61 -1.75
N VAL A 152 13.49 -5.31 -1.63
CA VAL A 152 14.35 -4.39 -0.88
C VAL A 152 13.80 -4.31 0.54
N GLU A 153 14.60 -4.75 1.52
CA GLU A 153 14.21 -4.62 2.92
C GLU A 153 14.27 -3.16 3.36
N MET A 154 13.23 -2.71 4.05
CA MET A 154 13.26 -1.45 4.75
C MET A 154 13.42 -1.72 6.25
N PHE A 155 14.56 -1.30 6.81
CA PHE A 155 14.74 -1.25 8.25
C PHE A 155 13.86 -0.14 8.82
N THR A 156 12.62 -0.46 9.16
CA THR A 156 11.81 0.44 9.97
C THR A 156 12.09 0.18 11.44
N ASN A 157 12.46 1.22 12.18
CA ASN A 157 12.30 1.27 13.64
C ASN A 157 10.80 1.35 14.01
N SER A 158 9.96 0.52 13.38
CA SER A 158 8.53 0.52 13.67
C SER A 158 8.35 -0.08 15.06
N LYS A 159 7.75 0.71 15.97
CA LYS A 159 7.41 0.30 17.34
C LYS A 159 6.57 -0.99 17.41
N SER A 160 5.99 -1.41 16.28
CA SER A 160 5.17 -2.62 16.13
C SER A 160 5.93 -3.90 15.76
N GLY A 161 7.23 -3.84 15.39
CA GLY A 161 7.98 -5.02 14.93
C GLY A 161 7.46 -5.63 13.62
N SER A 162 6.71 -4.86 12.82
CA SER A 162 6.26 -5.28 11.48
C SER A 162 7.36 -5.06 10.46
N PHE A 163 7.57 -6.05 9.58
CA PHE A 163 8.54 -5.99 8.49
C PHE A 163 7.93 -5.27 7.29
N PHE A 164 8.75 -4.46 6.62
CA PHE A 164 8.40 -3.74 5.41
C PHE A 164 9.38 -4.09 4.32
N PHE A 165 8.83 -4.45 3.16
CA PHE A 165 9.61 -4.75 1.96
C PHE A 165 9.08 -3.93 0.80
N TYR A 166 9.97 -3.39 -0.02
CA TYR A 166 9.61 -2.79 -1.30
C TYR A 166 9.73 -3.78 -2.43
N SER A 167 8.83 -3.67 -3.40
CA SER A 167 9.07 -4.22 -4.74
C SER A 167 10.36 -3.64 -5.33
N ALA A 168 11.00 -4.35 -6.26
CA ALA A 168 12.26 -3.93 -6.87
C ALA A 168 12.17 -2.55 -7.56
N ASP A 169 10.98 -2.21 -8.09
CA ASP A 169 10.67 -0.93 -8.72
C ASP A 169 10.05 0.10 -7.75
N TYR A 170 10.01 -0.19 -6.45
CA TYR A 170 9.46 0.65 -5.39
C TYR A 170 7.98 1.06 -5.57
N ARG A 171 7.22 0.43 -6.47
CA ARG A 171 5.79 0.72 -6.66
C ARG A 171 4.91 0.21 -5.53
N PHE A 172 5.32 -0.89 -4.90
CA PHE A 172 4.54 -1.57 -3.88
C PHE A 172 5.35 -1.76 -2.59
N VAL A 173 4.60 -1.81 -1.50
CA VAL A 173 5.10 -2.16 -0.18
C VAL A 173 4.39 -3.43 0.29
N LEU A 174 5.16 -4.45 0.66
CA LEU A 174 4.67 -5.59 1.40
C LEU A 174 4.89 -5.30 2.88
N LYS A 175 3.82 -5.37 3.67
CA LYS A 175 3.88 -5.11 5.10
C LYS A 175 3.29 -6.28 5.86
N THR A 176 4.06 -6.84 6.79
CA THR A 176 3.51 -7.84 7.71
C THR A 176 2.52 -7.18 8.68
N CYS A 177 1.44 -7.89 8.97
CA CYS A 177 0.41 -7.46 9.88
C CYS A 177 0.01 -8.58 10.83
N THR A 178 -0.64 -8.20 11.91
CA THR A 178 -1.20 -9.15 12.87
C THR A 178 -2.47 -9.80 12.30
N LYS A 179 -2.82 -10.99 12.80
CA LYS A 179 -4.11 -11.64 12.49
C LYS A 179 -5.30 -10.70 12.77
N ARG A 180 -5.21 -9.86 13.80
CA ARG A 180 -6.26 -8.89 14.17
C ARG A 180 -6.40 -7.78 13.12
N GLU A 181 -5.29 -7.21 12.65
CA GLU A 181 -5.30 -6.20 11.59
C GLU A 181 -5.82 -6.78 10.27
N ALA A 182 -5.41 -8.00 9.92
CA ALA A 182 -5.95 -8.72 8.75
C ALA A 182 -7.47 -8.92 8.85
N ALA A 183 -7.96 -9.39 10.00
CA ALA A 183 -9.39 -9.56 10.24
C ALA A 183 -10.15 -8.21 10.21
N PHE A 184 -9.55 -7.15 10.75
CA PHE A 184 -10.12 -5.81 10.68
C PHE A 184 -10.24 -5.33 9.24
N LEU A 185 -9.19 -5.47 8.43
CA LEU A 185 -9.22 -5.11 7.01
C LEU A 185 -10.33 -5.87 6.28
N MET A 186 -10.47 -7.18 6.52
CA MET A 186 -11.56 -7.98 5.92
C MET A 186 -12.95 -7.50 6.35
N SER A 187 -13.13 -7.14 7.62
CA SER A 187 -14.41 -6.58 8.11
C SER A 187 -14.72 -5.21 7.51
N ALA A 188 -13.68 -4.41 7.24
CA ALA A 188 -13.80 -3.09 6.63
C ALA A 188 -13.78 -3.14 5.10
N LEU A 189 -13.55 -4.31 4.48
CA LEU A 189 -13.32 -4.43 3.04
C LEU A 189 -14.51 -3.95 2.21
N PRO A 190 -15.79 -4.23 2.55
CA PRO A 190 -16.92 -3.69 1.80
C PRO A 190 -17.01 -2.14 1.80
N PRO A 191 -17.06 -1.43 2.95
CA PRO A 191 -17.10 0.03 2.92
C PRO A 191 -15.80 0.65 2.37
N TYR A 192 -14.64 0.01 2.58
CA TYR A 192 -13.37 0.43 1.99
C TYR A 192 -13.40 0.37 0.46
N HIS A 193 -13.84 -0.76 -0.10
CA HIS A 193 -13.99 -0.96 -1.54
C HIS A 193 -14.93 0.08 -2.15
N GLN A 194 -16.11 0.27 -1.56
CA GLN A 194 -17.08 1.28 -2.01
C GLN A 194 -16.46 2.69 -2.02
N HIS A 195 -15.71 3.05 -0.97
CA HIS A 195 -15.03 4.35 -0.90
C HIS A 195 -14.01 4.52 -2.03
N LEU A 196 -13.18 3.50 -2.30
CA LEU A 196 -12.16 3.53 -3.36
C LEU A 196 -12.80 3.58 -4.77
N MET A 197 -13.94 2.92 -4.97
CA MET A 197 -14.70 2.98 -6.22
C MET A 197 -15.40 4.33 -6.42
N SER A 198 -15.70 5.05 -5.34
CA SER A 198 -16.35 6.37 -5.42
C SER A 198 -15.35 7.53 -5.48
N HIS A 199 -14.17 7.37 -4.87
CA HIS A 199 -13.20 8.47 -4.68
C HIS A 199 -11.83 8.13 -5.27
N ARG A 200 -11.61 8.52 -6.53
CA ARG A 200 -10.34 8.28 -7.24
C ARG A 200 -9.13 8.96 -6.58
N PHE A 201 -9.32 10.07 -5.88
CA PHE A 201 -8.25 10.87 -5.24
C PHE A 201 -8.17 10.68 -3.72
N THR A 202 -8.62 9.53 -3.22
CA THR A 202 -8.54 9.22 -1.79
C THR A 202 -7.09 9.24 -1.28
N LEU A 203 -6.90 9.76 -0.07
CA LEU A 203 -5.66 9.68 0.69
C LEU A 203 -5.54 8.39 1.51
N LEU A 204 -6.59 7.56 1.53
CA LEU A 204 -6.52 6.26 2.18
C LEU A 204 -5.46 5.40 1.50
N CYS A 205 -4.78 4.61 2.33
CA CYS A 205 -3.86 3.58 1.83
C CYS A 205 -4.57 2.68 0.82
N ARG A 206 -3.89 2.36 -0.28
CA ARG A 206 -4.42 1.54 -1.37
C ARG A 206 -3.89 0.12 -1.18
N PHE A 207 -4.72 -0.78 -0.65
CA PHE A 207 -4.41 -2.19 -0.48
C PHE A 207 -4.75 -2.93 -1.77
N PHE A 208 -3.78 -3.71 -2.25
CA PHE A 208 -3.84 -4.46 -3.51
C PHE A 208 -3.82 -5.97 -3.30
N GLY A 209 -3.69 -6.43 -2.05
CA GLY A 209 -3.81 -7.81 -1.66
C GLY A 209 -3.70 -7.97 -0.14
N LEU A 210 -4.36 -8.99 0.38
CA LEU A 210 -4.19 -9.48 1.74
C LEU A 210 -3.94 -10.99 1.66
N HIS A 211 -2.88 -11.43 2.33
CA HIS A 211 -2.39 -12.78 2.19
C HIS A 211 -1.95 -13.37 3.53
N ARG A 212 -1.84 -14.71 3.57
CA ARG A 212 -1.30 -15.45 4.71
C ARG A 212 -0.36 -16.55 4.22
N VAL A 213 0.84 -16.61 4.79
CA VAL A 213 1.78 -17.74 4.68
C VAL A 213 1.73 -18.54 5.97
N GLN A 214 1.57 -19.85 5.88
CA GLN A 214 1.72 -20.78 6.99
C GLN A 214 2.85 -21.75 6.67
N GLN A 215 3.96 -21.62 7.41
CA GLN A 215 5.12 -22.49 7.26
C GLN A 215 4.87 -23.83 7.95
N ARG A 216 5.60 -24.88 7.52
CA ARG A 216 5.56 -26.21 8.16
C ARG A 216 5.95 -26.19 9.64
N SER A 217 6.74 -25.20 10.07
CA SER A 217 7.06 -24.95 11.49
C SER A 217 5.86 -24.53 12.34
N GLY A 218 4.71 -24.25 11.71
CA GLY A 218 3.51 -23.71 12.37
C GLY A 218 3.50 -22.19 12.46
N LYS A 219 4.59 -21.50 12.09
CA LYS A 219 4.62 -20.03 12.04
C LYS A 219 3.66 -19.53 10.95
N VAL A 220 2.79 -18.60 11.34
CA VAL A 220 1.81 -17.95 10.45
C VAL A 220 2.14 -16.48 10.32
N VAL A 221 2.29 -16.01 9.08
CA VAL A 221 2.52 -14.61 8.74
C VAL A 221 1.34 -14.10 7.93
N TYR A 222 0.73 -13.01 8.37
CA TYR A 222 -0.22 -12.25 7.58
C TYR A 222 0.50 -11.03 7.01
N PHE A 223 0.17 -10.65 5.79
CA PHE A 223 0.75 -9.48 5.17
C PHE A 223 -0.18 -8.89 4.12
N VAL A 224 -0.04 -7.58 3.94
CA VAL A 224 -0.74 -6.83 2.90
C VAL A 224 0.24 -6.36 1.85
N VAL A 225 -0.24 -6.22 0.62
CA VAL A 225 0.45 -5.44 -0.40
C VAL A 225 -0.28 -4.11 -0.54
N MET A 226 0.46 -3.02 -0.49
CA MET A 226 -0.08 -1.67 -0.61
C MET A 226 0.73 -0.82 -1.59
N GLY A 227 0.10 0.19 -2.17
CA GLY A 227 0.80 1.16 -3.02
C GLY A 227 1.80 1.99 -2.23
N ASN A 228 2.99 2.21 -2.79
CA ASN A 228 3.93 3.17 -2.24
C ASN A 228 3.37 4.60 -2.40
N ILE A 229 3.47 5.40 -1.34
CA ILE A 229 3.01 6.80 -1.34
C ILE A 229 4.10 7.78 -1.78
N PHE A 230 5.36 7.36 -1.74
CA PHE A 230 6.49 8.21 -2.10
C PHE A 230 6.73 8.18 -3.61
N PRO A 231 7.13 9.31 -4.21
CA PRO A 231 7.52 9.34 -5.61
C PRO A 231 8.73 8.42 -5.82
N ILE A 232 8.71 7.65 -6.89
CA ILE A 232 9.78 6.71 -7.25
C ILE A 232 10.92 7.45 -7.97
N ASP A 233 10.58 8.50 -8.70
CA ASP A 233 11.43 9.29 -9.58
C ASP A 233 12.07 10.51 -8.90
N LYS A 234 11.71 10.79 -7.64
CA LYS A 234 12.15 12.01 -6.93
C LYS A 234 12.76 11.68 -5.57
N PRO A 235 13.88 12.33 -5.22
CA PRO A 235 14.43 12.20 -3.88
C PRO A 235 13.47 12.79 -2.84
N VAL A 236 13.24 12.02 -1.78
CA VAL A 236 12.48 12.49 -0.62
C VAL A 236 13.48 13.09 0.37
N HIS A 237 13.49 14.42 0.47
CA HIS A 237 14.42 15.16 1.35
C HIS A 237 13.99 15.10 2.82
N GLU A 238 12.69 15.18 3.07
CA GLU A 238 12.11 15.17 4.41
C GLU A 238 10.86 14.29 4.43
N ARG A 239 10.63 13.61 5.55
CA ARG A 239 9.42 12.82 5.80
C ARG A 239 8.82 13.24 7.15
N PHE A 240 7.50 13.08 7.27
CA PHE A 240 6.76 13.42 8.48
C PHE A 240 5.67 12.37 8.72
N ASP A 241 5.52 11.89 9.96
CA ASP A 241 4.35 11.12 10.39
C ASP A 241 3.45 11.98 11.28
N LEU A 242 2.45 12.61 10.67
CA LEU A 242 1.54 13.54 11.34
C LEU A 242 0.32 12.79 11.88
N LYS A 243 0.04 12.97 13.17
CA LYS A 243 -1.05 12.25 13.87
C LYS A 243 -1.95 13.15 14.71
N GLY A 244 -1.81 14.48 14.60
CA GLY A 244 -2.66 15.49 15.26
C GLY A 244 -2.57 15.60 16.79
N SER A 245 -1.94 14.64 17.48
CA SER A 245 -1.66 14.70 18.92
C SER A 245 -0.27 15.28 19.20
N THR A 246 0.02 15.65 20.45
CA THR A 246 1.34 16.20 20.87
C THR A 246 2.19 15.22 21.69
N ARG A 247 1.57 14.25 22.38
CA ARG A 247 2.28 13.24 23.18
C ARG A 247 3.04 12.26 22.31
N ASN A 248 4.32 12.02 22.64
CA ASN A 248 5.22 11.08 21.94
C ASN A 248 5.31 11.30 20.43
N ARG A 249 5.35 12.57 20.00
CA ARG A 249 5.48 13.00 18.58
C ARG A 249 6.82 13.67 18.26
N PHE A 250 7.87 13.24 18.95
CA PHE A 250 9.23 13.71 18.69
C PHE A 250 10.06 12.53 18.18
N THR A 251 10.85 12.79 17.15
CA THR A 251 11.87 11.87 16.65
C THR A 251 13.09 12.00 17.56
N THR A 252 13.62 10.88 18.04
CA THR A 252 14.85 10.92 18.84
C THR A 252 16.05 11.27 17.95
N ASP A 253 17.14 11.76 18.54
CA ASP A 253 18.36 12.02 17.75
C ASP A 253 18.91 10.73 17.11
N THR A 254 18.68 9.57 17.74
CA THR A 254 19.00 8.26 17.17
C THR A 254 18.17 7.94 15.92
N GLU A 255 16.87 8.21 15.93
CA GLU A 255 16.00 8.03 14.76
C GLU A 255 16.32 9.06 13.67
N ARG A 256 16.69 10.29 14.03
CA ARG A 256 17.07 11.35 13.07
C ARG A 256 18.40 11.04 12.37
N ALA A 257 19.31 10.33 13.03
CA ALA A 257 20.58 9.91 12.48
C ALA A 257 20.50 8.63 11.64
N ASP A 258 19.38 7.91 11.68
CA ASP A 258 19.17 6.68 10.91
C ASP A 258 18.86 7.03 9.44
N PRO A 259 19.74 6.68 8.49
CA PRO A 259 19.55 7.03 7.09
C PRO A 259 18.37 6.31 6.44
N ASN A 260 17.83 5.24 7.06
CA ASN A 260 16.60 4.55 6.65
C ASN A 260 15.34 5.26 7.16
N VAL A 261 15.47 6.03 8.25
CA VAL A 261 14.44 6.91 8.82
C VAL A 261 14.75 8.33 8.35
N GLY A 262 14.73 8.57 7.04
CA GLY A 262 14.95 9.92 6.50
C GLY A 262 13.86 10.90 6.94
N THR A 263 13.98 11.48 8.14
CA THR A 263 13.07 12.50 8.71
C THR A 263 13.90 13.53 9.49
N SER A 264 14.19 14.67 8.87
CA SER A 264 14.25 15.93 9.60
C SER A 264 12.82 16.29 9.97
N THR A 265 12.40 15.99 11.19
CA THR A 265 11.08 16.41 11.69
C THR A 265 11.21 17.86 12.19
N ALA A 266 10.91 18.83 11.33
CA ALA A 266 10.52 20.18 11.75
C ALA A 266 9.09 20.17 12.32
N ALA A 267 8.91 20.77 13.49
CA ALA A 267 7.61 20.94 14.11
C ALA A 267 6.72 21.89 13.29
N ALA A 268 5.82 21.38 12.45
CA ALA A 268 4.74 22.18 11.90
C ALA A 268 3.63 22.31 12.95
N VAL A 269 3.79 23.26 13.89
CA VAL A 269 2.66 23.78 14.66
C VAL A 269 1.83 24.60 13.70
N LEU A 270 0.71 24.05 13.22
CA LEU A 270 -0.32 24.85 12.56
C LEU A 270 -0.98 25.70 13.65
N ARG A 271 -0.37 26.85 13.96
CA ARG A 271 -1.05 27.92 14.69
C ARG A 271 -2.14 28.42 13.74
N VAL A 272 -3.37 28.02 14.00
CA VAL A 272 -4.53 28.82 13.57
C VAL A 272 -4.37 30.16 14.28
N SER A 273 -3.81 31.14 13.58
CA SER A 273 -3.87 32.53 14.01
C SER A 273 -5.35 32.88 14.12
N ARG A 274 -5.82 33.06 15.36
CA ARG A 274 -7.03 33.84 15.63
C ARG A 274 -6.82 35.18 14.93
N ALA A 275 -7.47 35.38 13.80
CA ALA A 275 -7.69 36.71 13.28
C ALA A 275 -8.36 37.50 14.41
N SER A 276 -7.63 38.47 14.94
CA SER A 276 -8.14 39.43 15.89
C SER A 276 -9.24 40.20 15.16
N LEU A 277 -10.49 39.91 15.49
CA LEU A 277 -11.63 40.76 15.17
C LEU A 277 -11.42 42.07 15.94
N HIS A 278 -10.67 43.00 15.36
CA HIS A 278 -10.81 44.40 15.70
C HIS A 278 -12.12 44.87 15.09
N GLY A 279 -13.15 44.93 15.94
CA GLY A 279 -14.35 45.67 15.65
C GLY A 279 -14.01 47.15 15.53
N SER A 280 -14.06 47.67 14.31
CA SER A 280 -14.32 49.08 14.08
C SER A 280 -15.84 49.26 14.15
N THR A 281 -16.33 49.69 15.30
CA THR A 281 -17.63 50.35 15.40
C THR A 281 -17.51 51.74 14.80
N VAL A 282 -18.40 52.02 13.85
CA VAL A 282 -18.83 53.36 13.41
C VAL A 282 -19.41 54.13 14.59
#